data_AF-A0A918X998-F1
#
_entry.id   AF-A0A918X998-F1
#
_cell.length_a   1.000
_cell.length_b   1.000
_cell.length_c   1.000
_cell.angle_alpha   90.00
_cell.angle_beta   90.00
_cell.angle_gamma   90.00
#
_symmetry.space_group_name_H-M   'P 1'
#
loop_
_entity.id
_entity.type
_entity.pdbx_description
1 polymer ?
#
loop_
_entity_poly.entity_id
_entity_poly.type
_entity_poly.pdbx_seq_one_letter_code
_entity_poly.pdbx_strand_id
1 'polypeptide(L)'
;MTSVAERARGAAQRAQNKAMDTFWDLRRRRPAVDHLVRAAERYSDQKGSQLAGAVTYFAFLSFFPLLALAFAVVGHLTAVDVELRQYLEQVLEDVLPGLSQRLPVDQIAQARLGASLIGALGLLYAGLNSVASLREALHAVWLRSLRQGPNYVVRKASDLLVMLGLGTALLLTVAFTSVAQTATQWVLSLISLDGSVVAGLTLRLLAVAIAVGMNMLIFVLVFSLLSGEGRLTRPMWRGALIGAVGFEIIKSAAAMLLAGTLSNPVYASFAVLVGLLVWINLVMRLVMFSAAWTATWLSSPPPYTGTLPLPEASGMDWTRRVEVLRLPPRELAERRLAQRILAALVATAAASVTAGAAAVLTRSEEERRG
;
A
#
# COMPACT_ATOMS: atom_id res chain seq x y z
N MET A 1 4.05 7.31 61.23
CA MET A 1 5.09 7.56 60.20
C MET A 1 4.62 6.87 58.92
N THR A 2 4.24 7.62 57.88
CA THR A 2 3.81 7.01 56.60
C THR A 2 4.94 6.17 56.03
N SER A 3 4.62 4.94 55.63
CA SER A 3 5.63 4.00 55.14
C SER A 3 6.28 4.55 53.88
N VAL A 4 7.55 4.19 53.64
CA VAL A 4 8.29 4.59 52.43
C VAL A 4 7.50 4.20 51.16
N ALA A 5 6.74 3.10 51.21
CA ALA A 5 5.88 2.65 50.12
C ALA A 5 4.71 3.61 49.82
N GLU A 6 4.09 4.23 50.83
CA GLU A 6 3.01 5.21 50.62
C GLU A 6 3.53 6.51 49.99
N ARG A 7 4.73 6.97 50.39
CA ARG A 7 5.36 8.14 49.78
C ARG A 7 5.76 7.87 48.33
N ALA A 8 6.27 6.67 48.04
CA ALA A 8 6.60 6.26 46.68
C ALA A 8 5.35 6.18 45.79
N ARG A 9 4.25 5.59 46.28
CA ARG A 9 2.96 5.56 45.55
C ARG A 9 2.41 6.98 45.30
N GLY A 10 2.45 7.85 46.31
CA GLY A 10 2.02 9.24 46.16
C GLY A 10 2.88 10.05 45.18
N ALA A 11 4.20 9.80 45.13
CA ALA A 11 5.09 10.41 44.15
C ALA A 11 4.81 9.90 42.73
N ALA A 12 4.62 8.59 42.55
CA ALA A 12 4.26 8.00 41.27
C ALA A 12 2.91 8.54 40.75
N GLN A 13 1.91 8.65 41.62
CA GLN A 13 0.59 9.15 41.23
C GLN A 13 0.59 10.65 40.90
N ARG A 14 1.38 11.46 41.62
CA ARG A 14 1.60 12.87 41.24
C ARG A 14 2.32 13.02 39.91
N ALA A 15 3.33 12.17 39.65
CA ALA A 15 4.03 12.15 38.35
C ALA A 15 3.08 11.76 37.21
N GLN A 16 2.23 10.75 37.43
CA GLN A 16 1.19 10.33 36.49
C GLN A 16 0.18 11.43 36.21
N ASN A 17 -0.34 12.10 37.25
CA ASN A 17 -1.29 13.21 37.10
C ASN A 17 -0.65 14.38 36.35
N LYS A 18 0.58 14.77 36.69
CA LYS A 18 1.30 15.83 35.98
C LYS A 18 1.57 15.48 34.51
N ALA A 19 1.90 14.22 34.22
CA ALA A 19 2.05 13.73 32.85
C ALA A 19 0.71 13.78 32.08
N MET A 20 -0.39 13.41 32.74
CA MET A 20 -1.74 13.48 32.18
C MET A 20 -2.15 14.92 31.88
N ASP A 21 -1.92 15.85 32.81
CA ASP A 21 -2.23 17.27 32.63
C ASP A 21 -1.40 17.87 31.49
N THR A 22 -0.10 17.53 31.42
CA THR A 22 0.79 17.97 30.34
C THR A 22 0.32 17.42 28.98
N PHE A 23 -0.15 16.18 28.94
CA PHE A 23 -0.70 15.55 27.74
C PHE A 23 -1.98 16.26 27.27
N TRP A 24 -2.92 16.53 28.17
CA TRP A 24 -4.15 17.28 27.84
C TRP A 24 -3.87 18.72 27.43
N ASP A 25 -2.89 19.38 28.04
CA ASP A 25 -2.45 20.71 27.65
C ASP A 25 -1.83 20.73 26.26
N LEU A 26 -0.98 19.76 25.93
CA LEU A 26 -0.39 19.64 24.60
C LEU A 26 -1.46 19.38 23.52
N ARG A 27 -2.45 18.55 23.84
CA ARG A 27 -3.62 18.26 22.99
C ARG A 27 -4.46 19.51 22.74
N ARG A 28 -4.70 20.34 23.76
CA ARG A 28 -5.42 21.62 23.63
C ARG A 28 -4.65 22.67 22.84
N ARG A 29 -3.33 22.74 23.01
CA ARG A 29 -2.48 23.77 22.38
C ARG A 29 -2.12 23.46 20.92
N ARG A 30 -2.05 22.19 20.53
CA ARG A 30 -1.62 21.78 19.18
C ARG A 30 -2.68 20.91 18.50
N PRO A 31 -3.48 21.47 17.57
CA PRO A 31 -4.54 20.71 16.89
C PRO A 31 -3.99 19.52 16.07
N ALA A 32 -2.75 19.61 15.58
CA ALA A 32 -2.08 18.49 14.90
C ALA A 32 -1.80 17.30 15.83
N VAL A 33 -1.49 17.56 17.11
CA VAL A 33 -1.25 16.51 18.11
C VAL A 33 -2.57 15.87 18.54
N ASP A 34 -3.62 16.68 18.75
CA ASP A 34 -4.97 16.15 19.00
C ASP A 34 -5.45 15.25 17.86
N HIS A 35 -5.24 15.67 16.62
CA HIS A 35 -5.58 14.87 15.46
C HIS A 35 -4.80 13.54 15.41
N LEU A 36 -3.50 13.56 15.73
CA LEU A 36 -2.67 12.36 15.80
C LEU A 36 -3.13 11.39 16.87
N VAL A 37 -3.42 11.91 18.06
CA VAL A 37 -3.92 11.11 19.19
C VAL A 37 -5.25 10.45 18.81
N ARG A 38 -6.20 11.20 18.24
CA ARG A 38 -7.50 10.66 17.79
C ARG A 38 -7.33 9.58 16.71
N ALA A 39 -6.39 9.77 15.78
CA ALA A 39 -6.09 8.76 14.76
C ALA A 39 -5.52 7.48 15.38
N ALA A 40 -4.64 7.61 16.38
CA ALA A 40 -4.07 6.49 17.11
C ALA A 40 -5.12 5.76 17.97
N GLU A 41 -5.99 6.50 18.66
CA GLU A 41 -7.14 5.96 19.41
C GLU A 41 -8.04 5.15 18.46
N ARG A 42 -8.47 5.75 17.34
CA ARG A 42 -9.28 5.06 16.32
C ARG A 42 -8.59 3.80 15.77
N TYR A 43 -7.30 3.86 15.49
CA TYR A 43 -6.54 2.69 15.03
C TYR A 43 -6.55 1.56 16.07
N SER A 44 -6.38 1.91 17.35
CA SER A 44 -6.40 0.95 18.45
C SER A 44 -7.79 0.34 18.65
N ASP A 45 -8.83 1.19 18.69
CA ASP A 45 -10.22 0.79 18.94
C ASP A 45 -10.74 -0.15 17.84
N GLN A 46 -10.38 0.11 16.59
CA GLN A 46 -10.75 -0.73 15.44
C GLN A 46 -9.82 -1.94 15.25
N LYS A 47 -8.94 -2.22 16.22
CA LYS A 47 -7.96 -3.32 16.17
C LYS A 47 -7.14 -3.30 14.87
N GLY A 48 -6.68 -2.12 14.47
CA GLY A 48 -6.00 -1.88 13.19
C GLY A 48 -4.79 -2.79 12.96
N SER A 49 -4.08 -3.20 14.01
CA SER A 49 -2.98 -4.16 13.90
C SER A 49 -3.45 -5.58 13.53
N GLN A 50 -4.60 -6.03 14.05
CA GLN A 50 -5.17 -7.33 13.69
C GLN A 50 -5.73 -7.30 12.26
N LEU A 51 -6.42 -6.21 11.89
CA LEU A 51 -6.88 -6.01 10.52
C LEU A 51 -5.72 -6.01 9.52
N ALA A 52 -4.63 -5.29 9.81
CA ALA A 52 -3.42 -5.30 9.00
C ALA A 52 -2.83 -6.72 8.89
N GLY A 53 -2.85 -7.50 9.97
CA GLY A 53 -2.43 -8.91 9.98
C GLY A 53 -3.24 -9.78 9.02
N ALA A 54 -4.57 -9.65 9.03
CA ALA A 54 -5.45 -10.40 8.12
C ALA A 54 -5.17 -10.10 6.64
N VAL A 55 -4.96 -8.83 6.31
CA VAL A 55 -4.60 -8.42 4.93
C VAL A 55 -3.21 -8.94 4.55
N THR A 56 -2.26 -8.88 5.49
CA THR A 56 -0.88 -9.37 5.28
C THR A 56 -0.87 -10.85 4.89
N TYR A 57 -1.69 -11.67 5.52
CA TYR A 57 -1.80 -13.10 5.21
C TYR A 57 -2.16 -13.34 3.73
N PHE A 58 -3.21 -12.69 3.23
CA PHE A 58 -3.61 -12.85 1.83
C PHE A 58 -2.64 -12.20 0.85
N ALA A 59 -2.04 -11.06 1.22
CA ALA A 59 -1.02 -10.40 0.41
C ALA A 59 0.25 -11.27 0.27
N PHE A 60 0.71 -11.88 1.36
CA PHE A 60 1.84 -12.81 1.36
C PHE A 60 1.53 -14.07 0.54
N LEU A 61 0.33 -14.63 0.69
CA LEU A 61 -0.10 -15.78 -0.12
C LEU A 61 -0.15 -15.45 -1.62
N SER A 62 -0.51 -14.21 -1.97
CA SER A 62 -0.55 -13.73 -3.36
C SER A 62 0.84 -13.57 -3.99
N PHE A 63 1.90 -13.55 -3.19
CA PHE A 63 3.27 -13.40 -3.67
C PHE A 63 3.75 -14.61 -4.49
N PHE A 64 3.41 -15.84 -4.07
CA PHE A 64 3.86 -17.04 -4.79
C PHE A 64 3.24 -17.16 -6.19
N PRO A 65 1.92 -16.97 -6.38
CA PRO A 65 1.33 -16.95 -7.72
C PRO A 65 1.81 -15.77 -8.56
N LEU A 66 2.07 -14.61 -7.94
CA LEU A 66 2.65 -13.46 -8.62
C LEU A 66 4.06 -13.76 -9.14
N LEU A 67 4.91 -14.41 -8.34
CA LEU A 67 6.23 -14.87 -8.77
C LEU A 67 6.13 -15.88 -9.91
N ALA A 68 5.24 -16.87 -9.80
CA ALA A 68 5.02 -17.85 -10.87
C ALA A 68 4.60 -17.17 -12.19
N LEU A 69 3.72 -16.17 -12.10
CA LEU A 69 3.28 -15.40 -13.25
C LEU A 69 4.42 -14.51 -13.81
N ALA A 70 5.23 -13.90 -12.95
CA ALA A 70 6.41 -13.14 -13.36
C ALA A 70 7.41 -14.02 -14.11
N PHE A 71 7.72 -15.23 -13.59
CA PHE A 71 8.55 -16.21 -14.27
C PHE A 71 7.95 -16.68 -15.59
N ALA A 72 6.63 -16.85 -15.67
CA ALA A 72 5.97 -17.24 -16.91
C ALA A 72 6.05 -16.13 -17.98
N VAL A 73 5.88 -14.87 -17.58
CA VAL A 73 6.04 -13.70 -18.48
C VAL A 73 7.49 -13.61 -18.96
N VAL A 74 8.45 -13.70 -18.05
CA VAL A 74 9.88 -13.77 -18.36
C VAL A 74 10.18 -14.90 -19.35
N GLY A 75 9.76 -16.14 -19.04
CA GLY A 75 10.01 -17.28 -19.91
C GLY A 75 9.33 -17.17 -21.28
N HIS A 76 8.24 -16.41 -21.39
CA HIS A 76 7.64 -16.09 -22.68
C HIS A 76 8.48 -15.08 -23.46
N LEU A 77 8.93 -14.00 -22.82
CA LEU A 77 9.76 -12.96 -23.45
C LEU A 77 11.13 -13.50 -23.88
N THR A 78 11.79 -14.29 -23.03
CA THR A 78 13.08 -14.92 -23.31
C THR A 78 13.02 -15.96 -24.44
N ALA A 79 11.85 -16.56 -24.68
CA ALA A 79 11.65 -17.48 -25.81
C ALA A 79 11.48 -16.75 -27.16
N VAL A 80 11.22 -15.43 -27.13
CA VAL A 80 10.95 -14.62 -28.33
C VAL A 80 12.20 -13.90 -28.81
N ASP A 81 13.07 -13.47 -27.88
CA ASP A 81 14.20 -12.57 -28.16
C ASP A 81 15.49 -12.96 -27.39
N VAL A 82 16.60 -13.10 -28.12
CA VAL A 82 17.92 -13.51 -27.60
C VAL A 82 18.62 -12.36 -26.88
N GLU A 83 18.41 -11.11 -27.29
CA GLU A 83 18.99 -9.94 -26.60
C GLU A 83 18.33 -9.72 -25.23
N LEU A 84 17.01 -9.91 -25.17
CA LEU A 84 16.25 -9.83 -23.92
C LEU A 84 16.66 -10.93 -22.92
N ARG A 85 17.09 -12.10 -23.41
CA ARG A 85 17.66 -13.17 -22.58
C ARG A 85 18.94 -12.72 -21.89
N GLN A 86 19.88 -12.13 -22.64
CA GLN A 86 21.16 -11.67 -22.10
C GLN A 86 20.99 -10.53 -21.10
N TYR A 87 20.08 -9.59 -21.37
CA TYR A 87 19.75 -8.51 -20.44
C TYR A 87 19.13 -9.06 -19.14
N LEU A 88 18.24 -10.04 -19.26
CA LEU A 88 17.60 -10.63 -18.08
C LEU A 88 18.56 -11.47 -17.25
N GLU A 89 19.50 -12.19 -17.88
CA GLU A 89 20.58 -12.91 -17.22
C GLU A 89 21.48 -11.94 -16.44
N GLN A 90 21.85 -10.79 -17.02
CA GLN A 90 22.57 -9.72 -16.31
C GLN A 90 21.79 -9.17 -15.11
N VAL A 91 20.49 -8.87 -15.28
CA VAL A 91 19.65 -8.36 -14.17
C VAL A 91 19.48 -9.41 -13.06
N LEU A 92 19.38 -10.70 -13.41
CA LEU A 92 19.30 -11.77 -12.42
C LEU A 92 20.61 -11.93 -11.63
N GLU A 93 21.76 -11.79 -12.30
CA GLU A 93 23.09 -11.80 -11.68
C GLU A 93 23.25 -10.63 -10.69
N ASP A 94 22.76 -9.43 -11.07
CA ASP A 94 22.83 -8.21 -10.26
C ASP A 94 21.89 -8.22 -9.05
N VAL A 95 20.66 -8.74 -9.21
CA VAL A 95 19.63 -8.72 -8.15
C VAL A 95 19.75 -9.93 -7.22
N LEU A 96 20.20 -11.08 -7.74
CA LEU A 96 20.27 -12.35 -7.03
C LEU A 96 21.55 -13.13 -7.40
N PRO A 97 22.73 -12.68 -6.93
CA PRO A 97 24.00 -13.32 -7.25
C PRO A 97 23.99 -14.80 -6.84
N GLY A 98 24.19 -15.70 -7.81
CA GLY A 98 24.23 -17.16 -7.61
C GLY A 98 22.96 -17.95 -7.94
N LEU A 99 21.87 -17.29 -8.35
CA LEU A 99 20.66 -17.99 -8.85
C LEU A 99 20.70 -18.26 -10.37
N SER A 100 21.46 -17.50 -11.16
CA SER A 100 21.62 -17.68 -12.61
C SER A 100 22.18 -19.06 -12.99
N GLN A 101 23.14 -19.59 -12.22
CA GLN A 101 23.70 -20.94 -12.44
C GLN A 101 22.76 -22.08 -12.03
N ARG A 102 21.70 -21.79 -11.27
CA ARG A 102 20.78 -22.80 -10.69
C ARG A 102 19.38 -22.78 -11.30
N LEU A 103 19.04 -21.75 -12.09
CA LEU A 103 17.78 -21.67 -12.84
C LEU A 103 18.05 -22.01 -14.31
N PRO A 104 17.89 -23.27 -14.74
CA PRO A 104 17.93 -23.60 -16.15
C PRO A 104 16.77 -22.91 -16.86
N VAL A 105 17.08 -21.83 -17.59
CA VAL A 105 16.14 -21.02 -18.38
C VAL A 105 15.29 -21.90 -19.30
N ASP A 106 15.84 -23.01 -19.79
CA ASP A 106 15.13 -23.98 -20.64
C ASP A 106 14.02 -24.75 -19.89
N GLN A 107 14.19 -25.03 -18.59
CA GLN A 107 13.14 -25.64 -17.77
C GLN A 107 12.02 -24.65 -17.44
N ILE A 108 12.37 -23.36 -17.25
CA ILE A 108 11.38 -22.28 -17.08
C ILE A 108 10.54 -22.12 -18.36
N ALA A 109 11.17 -22.21 -19.54
CA ALA A 109 10.50 -22.15 -20.82
C ALA A 109 9.55 -23.35 -21.07
N GLN A 110 9.91 -24.56 -20.63
CA GLN A 110 9.04 -25.75 -20.76
C GLN A 110 7.86 -25.74 -19.79
N ALA A 111 8.05 -25.26 -18.55
CA ALA A 111 7.00 -25.19 -17.54
C ALA A 111 6.04 -23.98 -17.72
N ARG A 112 6.27 -23.12 -18.73
CA ARG A 112 5.59 -21.84 -18.91
C ARG A 112 4.06 -21.90 -18.93
N LEU A 113 3.46 -22.93 -19.54
CA LEU A 113 2.00 -23.05 -19.68
C LEU A 113 1.33 -23.50 -18.37
N GLY A 114 1.98 -24.42 -17.63
CA GLY A 114 1.49 -24.85 -16.32
C GLY A 114 1.66 -23.78 -15.27
N ALA A 115 2.83 -23.12 -15.25
CA ALA A 115 3.14 -22.03 -14.33
C ALA A 115 2.28 -20.78 -14.58
N SER A 116 1.97 -20.45 -15.84
CA SER A 116 1.09 -19.32 -16.16
C SER A 116 -0.34 -19.56 -15.72
N LEU A 117 -0.89 -20.76 -15.95
CA LEU A 117 -2.27 -21.09 -15.57
C LEU A 117 -2.43 -21.15 -14.05
N ILE A 118 -1.55 -21.88 -13.36
CA ILE A 118 -1.58 -22.02 -11.90
C ILE A 118 -1.27 -20.66 -11.24
N GLY A 119 -0.29 -19.92 -11.76
CA GLY A 119 0.05 -18.57 -11.31
C GLY A 119 -1.11 -17.60 -11.48
N ALA A 120 -1.77 -17.59 -12.64
CA ALA A 120 -2.92 -16.71 -12.90
C ALA A 120 -4.12 -17.05 -12.01
N LEU A 121 -4.49 -18.34 -11.90
CA LEU A 121 -5.61 -18.76 -11.05
C LEU A 121 -5.32 -18.52 -9.56
N GLY A 122 -4.09 -18.83 -9.13
CA GLY A 122 -3.64 -18.56 -7.77
C GLY A 122 -3.62 -17.07 -7.45
N LEU A 123 -3.15 -16.23 -8.37
CA LEU A 123 -3.10 -14.78 -8.22
C LEU A 123 -4.49 -14.17 -8.20
N LEU A 124 -5.40 -14.64 -9.04
CA LEU A 124 -6.81 -14.25 -9.00
C LEU A 124 -7.42 -14.62 -7.65
N TYR A 125 -7.23 -15.85 -7.18
CA TYR A 125 -7.80 -16.27 -5.89
C TYR A 125 -7.23 -15.46 -4.72
N ALA A 126 -5.91 -15.45 -4.57
CA ALA A 126 -5.24 -14.80 -3.45
C ALA A 126 -5.35 -13.26 -3.53
N GLY A 127 -5.19 -12.70 -4.73
CA GLY A 127 -5.26 -11.26 -4.98
C GLY A 127 -6.67 -10.70 -4.75
N LEU A 128 -7.73 -11.37 -5.24
CA LEU A 128 -9.10 -10.94 -4.94
C LEU A 128 -9.40 -11.02 -3.43
N ASN A 129 -8.90 -12.05 -2.74
CA ASN A 129 -9.08 -12.15 -1.28
C ASN A 129 -8.29 -11.08 -0.52
N SER A 130 -7.09 -10.72 -0.99
CA SER A 130 -6.30 -9.62 -0.42
C SER A 130 -7.01 -8.28 -0.58
N VAL A 131 -7.55 -7.98 -1.77
CA VAL A 131 -8.31 -6.75 -2.03
C VAL A 131 -9.63 -6.73 -1.25
N ALA A 132 -10.32 -7.86 -1.13
CA ALA A 132 -11.53 -7.98 -0.32
C ALA A 132 -11.22 -7.71 1.16
N SER A 133 -10.19 -8.36 1.72
CA SER A 133 -9.74 -8.19 3.10
C SER A 133 -9.30 -6.76 3.38
N LEU A 134 -8.54 -6.13 2.47
CA LEU A 134 -8.11 -4.74 2.63
C LEU A 134 -9.29 -3.79 2.67
N ARG A 135 -10.29 -3.97 1.81
CA ARG A 135 -11.51 -3.14 1.86
C ARG A 135 -12.30 -3.36 3.13
N GLU A 136 -12.43 -4.59 3.59
CA GLU A 136 -13.13 -4.87 4.86
C GLU A 136 -12.42 -4.22 6.04
N ALA A 137 -11.10 -4.27 6.07
CA ALA A 137 -10.28 -3.57 7.04
C ALA A 137 -10.47 -2.04 6.98
N LEU A 138 -10.44 -1.46 5.77
CA LEU A 138 -10.67 -0.02 5.60
C LEU A 138 -12.11 0.37 5.97
N HIS A 139 -13.12 -0.40 5.59
CA HIS A 139 -14.50 -0.15 6.02
C HIS A 139 -14.66 -0.20 7.54
N ALA A 140 -13.98 -1.13 8.22
CA ALA A 140 -13.96 -1.19 9.67
C ALA A 140 -13.35 0.07 10.27
N VAL A 141 -12.21 0.55 9.76
CA VAL A 141 -11.57 1.78 10.26
C VAL A 141 -12.44 3.04 10.03
N TRP A 142 -13.21 3.07 8.94
CA TRP A 142 -14.17 4.15 8.64
C TRP A 142 -15.55 3.97 9.28
N LEU A 143 -15.74 2.96 10.14
CA LEU A 143 -17.01 2.67 10.83
C LEU A 143 -18.19 2.49 9.85
N ARG A 144 -17.93 1.94 8.67
CA ARG A 144 -18.97 1.68 7.66
C ARG A 144 -19.49 0.25 7.76
N SER A 145 -20.82 0.13 7.66
CA SER A 145 -21.46 -1.18 7.62
C SER A 145 -21.29 -1.84 6.24
N LEU A 146 -20.78 -3.07 6.23
CA LEU A 146 -20.66 -3.90 5.02
C LEU A 146 -22.03 -4.36 4.47
N ARG A 147 -23.12 -4.14 5.22
CA ARG A 147 -24.46 -4.67 4.94
C ARG A 147 -25.24 -3.91 3.84
N GLN A 148 -24.78 -2.74 3.38
CA GLN A 148 -25.49 -1.95 2.35
C GLN A 148 -24.73 -1.89 1.01
N GLY A 149 -24.08 -2.99 0.62
CA GLY A 149 -23.33 -3.09 -0.63
C GLY A 149 -24.16 -3.57 -1.84
N PRO A 150 -23.68 -3.34 -3.07
CA PRO A 150 -24.27 -3.90 -4.30
C PRO A 150 -24.19 -5.44 -4.32
N ASN A 151 -24.91 -6.08 -5.26
CA ASN A 151 -24.92 -7.54 -5.47
C ASN A 151 -23.51 -8.16 -5.38
N TYR A 152 -23.42 -9.37 -4.82
CA TYR A 152 -22.16 -10.11 -4.60
C TYR A 152 -21.26 -10.15 -5.85
N VAL A 153 -21.85 -10.36 -7.02
CA VAL A 153 -21.15 -10.41 -8.31
C VAL A 153 -20.55 -9.04 -8.68
N VAL A 154 -21.32 -7.96 -8.53
CA VAL A 154 -20.86 -6.59 -8.80
C VAL A 154 -19.74 -6.20 -7.84
N ARG A 155 -19.82 -6.64 -6.58
CA ARG A 155 -18.73 -6.46 -5.61
C ARG A 155 -17.47 -7.17 -6.07
N LYS A 156 -17.54 -8.45 -6.44
CA LYS A 156 -16.35 -9.21 -6.88
C LYS A 156 -15.73 -8.67 -8.17
N ALA A 157 -16.54 -8.17 -9.11
CA ALA A 157 -16.05 -7.47 -10.32
C ALA A 157 -15.37 -6.13 -9.95
N SER A 158 -15.96 -5.42 -8.99
CA SER A 158 -15.33 -4.39 -8.14
C SER A 158 -13.87 -4.67 -7.81
N ASP A 159 -13.68 -5.78 -7.10
CA ASP A 159 -12.42 -6.22 -6.52
C ASP A 159 -11.41 -6.56 -7.59
N LEU A 160 -11.87 -7.19 -8.68
CA LEU A 160 -11.03 -7.50 -9.83
C LEU A 160 -10.48 -6.23 -10.48
N LEU A 161 -11.33 -5.22 -10.71
CA LEU A 161 -10.91 -3.95 -11.33
C LEU A 161 -9.93 -3.21 -10.43
N VAL A 162 -10.18 -3.21 -9.11
CA VAL A 162 -9.28 -2.64 -8.11
C VAL A 162 -7.94 -3.38 -8.09
N MET A 163 -7.96 -4.72 -8.14
CA MET A 163 -6.77 -5.56 -8.17
C MET A 163 -5.91 -5.24 -9.39
N LEU A 164 -6.53 -5.18 -10.58
CA LEU A 164 -5.85 -4.82 -11.81
C LEU A 164 -5.31 -3.40 -11.77
N GLY A 165 -6.08 -2.44 -11.27
CA GLY A 165 -5.65 -1.04 -11.16
C GLY A 165 -4.50 -0.82 -10.18
N LEU A 166 -4.51 -1.50 -9.02
CA LEU A 166 -3.39 -1.46 -8.09
C LEU A 166 -2.17 -2.16 -8.66
N GLY A 167 -2.34 -3.32 -9.31
CA GLY A 167 -1.27 -4.04 -9.98
C GLY A 167 -0.59 -3.20 -11.07
N THR A 168 -1.38 -2.56 -11.93
CA THR A 168 -0.84 -1.71 -13.02
C THR A 168 -0.19 -0.45 -12.48
N ALA A 169 -0.76 0.19 -11.44
CA ALA A 169 -0.14 1.33 -10.78
C ALA A 169 1.23 0.99 -10.15
N LEU A 170 1.35 -0.20 -9.56
CA LEU A 170 2.61 -0.71 -9.02
C LEU A 170 3.63 -0.99 -10.14
N LEU A 171 3.21 -1.61 -11.25
CA LEU A 171 4.08 -1.85 -12.40
C LEU A 171 4.57 -0.53 -13.03
N LEU A 172 3.68 0.44 -13.20
CA LEU A 172 4.03 1.79 -13.67
C LEU A 172 5.01 2.47 -12.73
N THR A 173 4.86 2.27 -11.43
CA THR A 173 5.78 2.81 -10.42
C THR A 173 7.19 2.23 -10.57
N VAL A 174 7.29 0.91 -10.76
CA VAL A 174 8.58 0.24 -10.98
C VAL A 174 9.21 0.71 -12.30
N ALA A 175 8.44 0.74 -13.39
CA ALA A 175 8.90 1.20 -14.69
C ALA A 175 9.39 2.65 -14.63
N PHE A 176 8.63 3.53 -13.98
CA PHE A 176 8.99 4.93 -13.82
C PHE A 176 10.22 5.10 -12.92
N THR A 177 10.37 4.29 -11.87
CA THR A 177 11.57 4.32 -11.02
C THR A 177 12.82 3.95 -11.81
N SER A 178 12.73 2.94 -12.69
CA SER A 178 13.84 2.55 -13.57
C SER A 178 14.21 3.67 -14.54
N VAL A 179 13.22 4.26 -15.23
CA VAL A 179 13.45 5.39 -16.14
C VAL A 179 14.02 6.60 -15.40
N ALA A 180 13.51 6.89 -14.20
CA ALA A 180 13.99 8.00 -13.37
C ALA A 180 15.45 7.80 -12.91
N GLN A 181 15.85 6.56 -12.58
CA GLN A 181 17.25 6.25 -12.23
C GLN A 181 18.18 6.44 -13.43
N THR A 182 17.81 5.93 -14.61
CA THR A 182 18.59 6.11 -15.84
C THR A 182 18.66 7.59 -16.25
N ALA A 183 17.53 8.31 -16.21
CA ALA A 183 17.49 9.74 -16.48
C ALA A 183 18.34 10.54 -15.49
N THR A 184 18.35 10.15 -14.21
CA THR A 184 19.21 10.79 -13.20
C THR A 184 20.68 10.56 -13.53
N GLN A 185 21.10 9.34 -13.90
CA GLN A 185 22.49 9.07 -14.28
C GLN A 185 22.89 9.79 -15.58
N TRP A 186 21.98 9.88 -16.55
CA TRP A 186 22.21 10.56 -17.83
C TRP A 186 22.31 12.08 -17.68
N VAL A 187 21.46 12.66 -16.82
CA VAL A 187 21.53 14.08 -16.45
C VAL A 187 22.81 14.38 -15.67
N LEU A 188 23.21 13.49 -14.76
CA LEU A 188 24.47 13.64 -14.02
C LEU A 188 25.71 13.54 -14.93
N SER A 189 25.69 12.69 -15.96
CA SER A 189 26.79 12.57 -16.93
C SER A 189 26.86 13.72 -17.94
N LEU A 190 25.71 14.23 -18.39
CA LEU A 190 25.63 15.38 -19.31
C LEU A 190 26.15 16.68 -18.71
N ILE A 191 25.98 16.85 -17.39
CA ILE A 191 26.24 18.14 -16.75
C ILE A 191 27.69 18.26 -16.20
N SER A 192 28.50 17.19 -16.20
CA SER A 192 29.94 17.20 -15.82
C SER A 192 30.26 18.12 -14.63
N LEU A 193 29.36 18.18 -13.65
CA LEU A 193 29.43 19.07 -12.49
C LEU A 193 29.89 18.23 -11.30
N ASP A 194 31.12 17.74 -11.43
CA ASP A 194 31.86 16.91 -10.46
C ASP A 194 32.14 17.59 -9.10
N GLY A 195 31.44 18.69 -8.75
CA GLY A 195 31.77 19.47 -7.54
C GLY A 195 30.66 20.30 -6.90
N SER A 196 29.47 20.46 -7.50
CA SER A 196 28.38 21.20 -6.85
C SER A 196 27.50 20.27 -6.04
N VAL A 197 27.79 20.18 -4.73
CA VAL A 197 26.96 19.48 -3.74
C VAL A 197 25.49 19.90 -3.85
N VAL A 198 25.22 21.15 -4.22
CA VAL A 198 23.86 21.71 -4.36
C VAL A 198 23.09 21.09 -5.52
N ALA A 199 23.71 20.91 -6.70
CA ALA A 199 23.04 20.34 -7.88
C ALA A 199 22.70 18.85 -7.71
N GLY A 200 23.61 18.08 -7.10
CA GLY A 200 23.34 16.68 -6.75
C GLY A 200 22.24 16.56 -5.69
N LEU A 201 22.22 17.45 -4.69
CA LEU A 201 21.20 17.47 -3.65
C LEU A 201 19.82 17.84 -4.22
N THR A 202 19.72 18.83 -5.11
CA THR A 202 18.44 19.24 -5.72
C THR A 202 17.86 18.16 -6.61
N LEU A 203 18.67 17.49 -7.44
CA LEU A 203 18.22 16.35 -8.25
C LEU A 203 17.74 15.19 -7.37
N ARG A 204 18.45 14.89 -6.29
CA ARG A 204 18.05 13.83 -5.35
C ARG A 204 16.77 14.18 -4.61
N LEU A 205 16.61 15.43 -4.16
CA LEU A 205 15.37 15.94 -3.56
C LEU A 205 14.21 15.88 -4.54
N LEU A 206 14.42 16.22 -5.81
CA LEU A 206 13.41 16.14 -6.85
C LEU A 206 12.98 14.68 -7.10
N ALA A 207 13.93 13.75 -7.22
CA ALA A 207 13.64 12.33 -7.38
C ALA A 207 12.84 11.77 -6.19
N VAL A 208 13.22 12.13 -4.96
CA VAL A 208 12.47 11.75 -3.75
C VAL A 208 11.08 12.38 -3.75
N ALA A 209 10.95 13.65 -4.12
CA ALA A 209 9.65 14.33 -4.19
C ALA A 209 8.72 13.67 -5.22
N ILE A 210 9.24 13.26 -6.38
CA ILE A 210 8.48 12.54 -7.40
C ILE A 210 8.07 11.16 -6.88
N ALA A 211 8.98 10.41 -6.25
CA ALA A 211 8.68 9.11 -5.67
C ALA A 211 7.59 9.20 -4.58
N VAL A 212 7.71 10.17 -3.68
CA VAL A 212 6.69 10.45 -2.65
C VAL A 212 5.37 10.86 -3.29
N GLY A 213 5.39 11.70 -4.33
CA GLY A 213 4.19 12.10 -5.08
C GLY A 213 3.48 10.90 -5.72
N MET A 214 4.23 9.98 -6.31
CA MET A 214 3.68 8.78 -6.96
C MET A 214 3.11 7.81 -5.92
N ASN A 215 3.81 7.59 -4.80
CA ASN A 215 3.29 6.82 -3.67
C ASN A 215 2.01 7.47 -3.10
N MET A 216 2.00 8.79 -2.97
CA MET A 216 0.83 9.53 -2.50
C MET A 216 -0.38 9.30 -3.41
N LEU A 217 -0.20 9.29 -4.74
CA LEU A 217 -1.26 8.95 -5.69
C LEU A 217 -1.77 7.52 -5.48
N ILE A 218 -0.89 6.55 -5.23
CA ILE A 218 -1.29 5.17 -4.93
C ILE A 218 -2.12 5.11 -3.65
N PHE A 219 -1.70 5.78 -2.57
CA PHE A 219 -2.47 5.81 -1.32
C PHE A 219 -3.83 6.48 -1.51
N VAL A 220 -3.91 7.57 -2.28
CA VAL A 220 -5.19 8.19 -2.65
C VAL A 220 -6.04 7.21 -3.46
N LEU A 221 -5.46 6.47 -4.39
CA LEU A 221 -6.18 5.47 -5.18
C LEU A 221 -6.71 4.34 -4.28
N VAL A 222 -5.90 3.80 -3.37
CA VAL A 222 -6.34 2.79 -2.39
C VAL A 222 -7.50 3.31 -1.54
N PHE A 223 -7.37 4.49 -0.94
CA PHE A 223 -8.43 5.02 -0.09
C PHE A 223 -9.70 5.36 -0.90
N SER A 224 -9.59 5.85 -2.13
CA SER A 224 -10.78 6.26 -2.91
C SER A 224 -11.57 5.04 -3.37
N LEU A 225 -10.87 3.99 -3.81
CA LEU A 225 -11.49 2.77 -4.31
C LEU A 225 -12.01 1.89 -3.17
N LEU A 226 -11.28 1.77 -2.06
CA LEU A 226 -11.60 0.79 -1.01
C LEU A 226 -12.30 1.38 0.21
N SER A 227 -12.24 2.68 0.49
CA SER A 227 -12.91 3.27 1.66
C SER A 227 -14.44 3.40 1.49
N GLY A 228 -14.95 3.26 0.27
CA GLY A 228 -16.38 3.38 -0.03
C GLY A 228 -16.96 4.80 0.02
N GLU A 229 -16.15 5.83 0.30
CA GLU A 229 -16.57 7.23 0.31
C GLU A 229 -16.80 7.81 -1.09
N GLY A 230 -16.08 7.30 -2.10
CA GLY A 230 -16.24 7.68 -3.49
C GLY A 230 -15.97 9.16 -3.79
N ARG A 231 -15.47 9.95 -2.82
CA ARG A 231 -15.14 11.37 -2.98
C ARG A 231 -13.68 11.60 -2.62
N LEU A 232 -12.95 12.28 -3.50
CA LEU A 232 -11.60 12.78 -3.22
C LEU A 232 -11.71 14.00 -2.31
N THR A 233 -11.57 13.80 -1.00
CA THR A 233 -11.65 14.89 -0.04
C THR A 233 -10.26 15.44 0.29
N ARG A 234 -10.13 16.74 0.60
CA ARG A 234 -8.85 17.34 1.02
C ARG A 234 -8.16 16.59 2.19
N PRO A 235 -8.90 16.09 3.21
CA PRO A 235 -8.32 15.25 4.26
C PRO A 235 -7.62 13.98 3.78
N MET A 236 -8.12 13.39 2.69
CA MET A 236 -7.60 12.17 2.12
C MET A 236 -6.19 12.33 1.56
N TRP A 237 -5.91 13.47 0.92
CA TRP A 237 -4.55 13.81 0.46
C TRP A 237 -3.58 13.95 1.63
N ARG A 238 -4.01 14.53 2.75
CA ARG A 238 -3.15 14.67 3.95
C ARG A 238 -2.80 13.32 4.58
N GLY A 239 -3.76 12.40 4.66
CA GLY A 239 -3.46 11.06 5.15
C GLY A 239 -2.67 10.21 4.16
N ALA A 240 -2.90 10.37 2.86
CA ALA A 240 -2.08 9.76 1.82
C ALA A 240 -0.63 10.26 1.84
N LEU A 241 -0.39 11.52 2.22
CA LEU A 241 0.96 12.04 2.41
C LEU A 241 1.69 11.32 3.55
N ILE A 242 1.02 11.11 4.69
CA ILE A 242 1.58 10.37 5.83
C ILE A 242 1.90 8.93 5.41
N GLY A 243 1.00 8.30 4.67
CA GLY A 243 1.22 6.97 4.09
C GLY A 243 2.41 6.94 3.13
N ALA A 244 2.51 7.91 2.21
CA ALA A 244 3.60 7.97 1.24
C ALA A 244 4.96 8.20 1.89
N VAL A 245 5.05 9.15 2.83
CA VAL A 245 6.29 9.42 3.58
C VAL A 245 6.67 8.22 4.44
N GLY A 246 5.71 7.63 5.15
CA GLY A 246 5.95 6.43 5.93
C GLY A 246 6.40 5.25 5.07
N PHE A 247 5.84 5.09 3.87
CA PHE A 247 6.21 4.02 2.95
C PHE A 247 7.66 4.17 2.49
N GLU A 248 8.11 5.39 2.19
CA GLU A 248 9.52 5.63 1.83
C GLU A 248 10.48 5.43 2.99
N ILE A 249 10.08 5.79 4.21
CA ILE A 249 10.89 5.51 5.41
C ILE A 249 11.03 4.01 5.61
N ILE A 250 9.92 3.26 5.54
CA ILE A 250 9.96 1.81 5.66
C ILE A 250 10.84 1.25 4.53
N LYS A 251 10.68 1.70 3.28
CA LYS A 251 11.44 1.23 2.11
C LYS A 251 12.93 1.43 2.25
N SER A 252 13.32 2.62 2.72
CA SER A 252 14.72 2.92 3.02
C SER A 252 15.25 2.01 4.14
N ALA A 253 14.47 1.79 5.20
CA ALA A 253 14.88 0.92 6.30
C ALA A 253 15.06 -0.53 5.86
N ALA A 254 14.16 -1.06 5.02
CA ALA A 254 14.29 -2.40 4.47
C ALA A 254 15.53 -2.55 3.57
N ALA A 255 15.80 -1.57 2.71
CA ALA A 255 17.02 -1.58 1.88
C ALA A 255 18.30 -1.64 2.74
N MET A 256 18.34 -0.86 3.84
CA MET A 256 19.45 -0.87 4.79
C MET A 256 19.58 -2.23 5.51
N LEU A 257 18.46 -2.83 5.92
CA LEU A 257 18.45 -4.13 6.59
C LEU A 257 18.92 -5.26 5.67
N LEU A 258 18.50 -5.25 4.41
CA LEU A 258 18.92 -6.26 3.42
C LEU A 258 20.42 -6.18 3.14
N ALA A 259 20.97 -4.97 3.01
CA ALA A 259 22.40 -4.77 2.77
C ALA A 259 23.30 -5.38 3.86
N GLY A 260 22.85 -5.38 5.12
CA GLY A 260 23.60 -6.00 6.23
C GLY A 260 23.34 -7.50 6.41
N THR A 261 22.09 -7.95 6.17
CA THR A 261 21.63 -9.29 6.56
C THR A 261 22.00 -10.39 5.56
N LEU A 262 22.15 -10.04 4.27
CA LEU A 262 22.43 -11.01 3.19
C LEU A 262 23.89 -11.51 3.16
N SER A 263 24.74 -11.03 4.07
CA SER A 263 26.16 -11.44 4.17
C SER A 263 26.35 -12.89 4.62
N ASN A 264 25.36 -13.51 5.26
CA ASN A 264 25.42 -14.91 5.70
C ASN A 264 24.39 -15.79 4.94
N PRO A 265 24.83 -16.78 4.14
CA PRO A 265 23.97 -17.60 3.28
C PRO A 265 22.86 -18.36 4.00
N VAL A 266 23.07 -18.77 5.27
CA VAL A 266 22.07 -19.53 6.04
C VAL A 266 20.94 -18.61 6.53
N TYR A 267 21.28 -17.38 6.92
CA TYR A 267 20.27 -16.40 7.31
C TYR A 267 19.56 -15.79 6.11
N ALA A 268 20.20 -15.72 4.95
CA ALA A 268 19.63 -15.10 3.74
C ALA A 268 18.31 -15.75 3.30
N SER A 269 18.22 -17.08 3.26
CA SER A 269 17.00 -17.78 2.81
C SER A 269 15.81 -17.59 3.75
N PHE A 270 16.03 -17.68 5.06
CA PHE A 270 15.01 -17.41 6.07
C PHE A 270 14.65 -15.91 6.14
N ALA A 271 15.64 -15.02 6.03
CA ALA A 271 15.44 -13.58 6.09
C ALA A 271 14.60 -13.05 4.93
N VAL A 272 14.66 -13.66 3.75
CA VAL A 272 13.82 -13.25 2.61
C VAL A 272 12.34 -13.48 2.91
N LEU A 273 11.95 -14.67 3.36
CA LEU A 273 10.53 -14.99 3.62
C LEU A 273 9.98 -14.24 4.85
N VAL A 274 10.72 -14.28 5.96
CA VAL A 274 10.31 -13.60 7.20
C VAL A 274 10.36 -12.08 7.01
N GLY A 275 11.41 -11.57 6.36
CA GLY A 275 11.57 -10.16 6.04
C GLY A 275 10.46 -9.65 5.14
N LEU A 276 10.05 -10.42 4.11
CA LEU A 276 8.92 -10.07 3.27
C LEU A 276 7.61 -10.04 4.07
N LEU A 277 7.37 -11.02 4.94
CA LEU A 277 6.17 -11.06 5.77
C LEU A 277 6.09 -9.83 6.70
N VAL A 278 7.20 -9.52 7.38
CA VAL A 278 7.32 -8.36 8.27
C VAL A 278 7.16 -7.07 7.48
N TRP A 279 7.79 -6.97 6.31
CA TRP A 279 7.68 -5.83 5.40
C TRP A 279 6.22 -5.56 5.02
N ILE A 280 5.52 -6.56 4.50
CA ILE A 280 4.11 -6.45 4.14
C ILE A 280 3.29 -6.05 5.37
N ASN A 281 3.57 -6.63 6.55
CA ASN A 281 2.84 -6.28 7.77
C ASN A 281 3.03 -4.83 8.18
N LEU A 282 4.26 -4.31 8.11
CA LEU A 282 4.56 -2.91 8.41
C LEU A 282 3.85 -1.96 7.45
N VAL A 283 3.86 -2.28 6.15
CA VAL A 283 3.13 -1.50 5.13
C VAL A 283 1.63 -1.53 5.40
N MET A 284 1.04 -2.70 5.71
CA MET A 284 -0.40 -2.79 6.00
C MET A 284 -0.78 -2.04 7.28
N ARG A 285 0.06 -2.07 8.32
CA ARG A 285 -0.15 -1.25 9.53
C ARG A 285 -0.11 0.24 9.21
N LEU A 286 0.83 0.67 8.37
CA LEU A 286 0.92 2.05 7.92
C LEU A 286 -0.32 2.46 7.12
N VAL A 287 -0.81 1.61 6.23
CA VAL A 287 -2.06 1.82 5.48
C VAL A 287 -3.22 2.01 6.45
N MET A 288 -3.36 1.13 7.45
CA MET A 288 -4.42 1.22 8.47
C MET A 288 -4.30 2.47 9.36
N PHE A 289 -3.10 2.90 9.69
CA PHE A 289 -2.88 4.13 10.47
C PHE A 289 -3.21 5.38 9.63
N SER A 290 -2.74 5.42 8.39
CA SER A 290 -3.03 6.51 7.44
C SER A 290 -4.54 6.62 7.17
N ALA A 291 -5.21 5.47 7.12
CA ALA A 291 -6.64 5.34 7.06
C ALA A 291 -7.37 5.92 8.28
N ALA A 292 -6.94 5.57 9.49
CA ALA A 292 -7.51 6.11 10.72
C ALA A 292 -7.31 7.63 10.79
N TRP A 293 -6.16 8.13 10.33
CA TRP A 293 -5.90 9.56 10.18
C TRP A 293 -6.90 10.24 9.26
N THR A 294 -7.16 9.68 8.07
CA THR A 294 -8.16 10.25 7.15
C THR A 294 -9.58 10.20 7.72
N ALA A 295 -9.93 9.13 8.42
CA ALA A 295 -11.26 8.92 8.99
C ALA A 295 -11.56 9.81 10.21
N THR A 296 -10.53 10.37 10.85
CA THR A 296 -10.68 11.27 12.01
C THR A 296 -11.36 12.60 11.65
N TRP A 297 -11.37 12.96 10.36
CA TRP A 297 -12.09 14.13 9.85
C TRP A 297 -13.60 13.92 9.72
N LEU A 298 -14.10 12.68 9.84
CA LEU A 298 -15.53 12.45 9.97
C LEU A 298 -15.98 12.86 11.36
N SER A 299 -17.04 13.65 11.42
CA SER A 299 -17.72 14.12 12.64
C SER A 299 -18.46 12.99 13.36
N SER A 300 -17.72 12.00 13.86
CA SER A 300 -18.24 10.92 14.70
C SER A 300 -17.76 11.17 16.12
N PRO A 301 -18.66 11.38 17.10
CA PRO A 301 -18.28 11.76 18.46
C PRO A 301 -17.60 10.59 19.19
N PRO A 302 -16.64 10.88 20.09
CA PRO A 302 -16.14 9.89 21.05
C PRO A 302 -17.27 9.50 22.03
N PRO A 303 -17.25 8.29 22.62
CA PRO A 303 -16.13 7.34 22.62
C PRO A 303 -16.20 6.31 21.47
N TYR A 304 -15.06 6.01 20.86
CA TYR A 304 -14.94 5.00 19.79
C TYR A 304 -14.77 3.57 20.32
N THR A 305 -14.79 3.40 21.65
CA THR A 305 -14.97 2.11 22.28
C THR A 305 -16.26 1.49 21.77
N GLY A 306 -16.19 0.26 21.26
CA GLY A 306 -17.34 -0.57 20.91
C GLY A 306 -18.33 -0.86 22.06
N THR A 307 -18.24 -0.16 23.19
CA THR A 307 -19.38 0.06 24.08
C THR A 307 -20.13 1.29 23.56
N LEU A 308 -21.20 1.05 22.82
CA LEU A 308 -22.26 2.05 22.70
C LEU A 308 -22.52 2.59 24.11
N PRO A 309 -22.47 3.92 24.35
CA PRO A 309 -22.92 4.42 25.64
C PRO A 309 -24.34 3.87 25.87
N LEU A 310 -24.54 3.28 27.05
CA LEU A 310 -25.86 2.81 27.46
C LEU A 310 -26.84 3.98 27.25
N PRO A 311 -28.04 3.73 26.71
CA PRO A 311 -28.97 4.79 26.28
C PRO A 311 -29.19 5.88 27.35
N GLU A 312 -29.13 5.50 28.62
CA GLU A 312 -29.26 6.40 29.77
C GLU A 312 -28.08 7.36 29.96
N ALA A 313 -26.85 6.96 29.58
CA ALA A 313 -25.64 7.76 29.76
C ALA A 313 -25.40 8.77 28.61
N SER A 314 -25.89 8.50 27.40
CA SER A 314 -25.71 9.39 26.23
C SER A 314 -26.96 10.16 25.81
N GLY A 315 -28.12 9.90 26.45
CA GLY A 315 -29.41 10.46 26.02
C GLY A 315 -29.80 10.06 24.59
N MET A 316 -29.17 9.02 24.04
CA MET A 316 -29.37 8.56 22.66
C MET A 316 -30.25 7.31 22.69
N ASP A 317 -31.48 7.45 22.21
CA ASP A 317 -32.45 6.36 22.13
C ASP A 317 -32.20 5.49 20.90
N TRP A 318 -31.57 4.33 21.10
CA TRP A 318 -31.29 3.35 20.04
C TRP A 318 -32.54 2.67 19.47
N THR A 319 -33.71 2.85 20.08
CA THR A 319 -34.98 2.32 19.57
C THR A 319 -35.57 3.18 18.45
N ARG A 320 -35.15 4.45 18.35
CA ARG A 320 -35.41 5.23 17.14
C ARG A 320 -34.57 4.68 16.00
N ARG A 321 -35.25 4.16 14.98
CA ARG A 321 -34.63 3.97 13.66
C ARG A 321 -34.04 5.30 13.24
N VAL A 322 -32.71 5.40 13.26
CA VAL A 322 -31.99 6.49 12.58
C VAL A 322 -32.46 6.42 11.14
N GLU A 323 -33.25 7.41 10.74
CA GLU A 323 -33.69 7.53 9.36
C GLU A 323 -32.41 7.60 8.53
N VAL A 324 -32.14 6.52 7.78
CA VAL A 324 -30.91 6.40 6.98
C VAL A 324 -30.91 7.63 6.10
N LEU A 325 -30.02 8.59 6.38
CA LEU A 325 -29.88 9.82 5.62
C LEU A 325 -29.64 9.38 4.17
N ARG A 326 -30.71 9.37 3.36
CA ARG A 326 -30.58 9.12 1.93
C ARG A 326 -29.73 10.27 1.43
N LEU A 327 -28.52 9.94 0.99
CA LEU A 327 -27.62 10.94 0.41
C LEU A 327 -28.40 11.72 -0.65
N PRO A 328 -28.40 13.06 -0.61
CA PRO A 328 -29.14 13.86 -1.56
C PRO A 328 -28.70 13.47 -3.00
N PRO A 329 -29.60 13.53 -4.00
CA PRO A 329 -29.33 13.05 -5.36
C PRO A 329 -28.02 13.58 -5.99
N ARG A 330 -27.61 14.80 -5.63
CA ARG A 330 -26.35 15.42 -6.05
C ARG A 330 -25.12 14.65 -5.55
N GLU A 331 -25.10 14.22 -4.30
CA GLU A 331 -23.97 13.47 -3.74
C GLU A 331 -23.87 12.06 -4.32
N LEU A 332 -24.99 11.44 -4.68
CA LEU A 332 -25.01 10.16 -5.40
C LEU A 332 -24.45 10.31 -6.82
N ALA A 333 -24.79 11.40 -7.52
CA ALA A 333 -24.26 11.70 -8.86
C ALA A 333 -22.75 11.95 -8.84
N GLU A 334 -22.26 12.75 -7.87
CA GLU A 334 -20.83 12.99 -7.69
C GLU A 334 -20.06 11.70 -7.39
N ARG A 335 -20.60 10.82 -6.54
CA ARG A 335 -19.98 9.50 -6.28
C ARG A 335 -19.89 8.65 -7.54
N ARG A 336 -20.94 8.62 -8.36
CA ARG A 336 -20.95 7.87 -9.64
C ARG A 336 -19.95 8.45 -10.64
N LEU A 337 -19.83 9.77 -10.72
CA LEU A 337 -18.86 10.44 -11.60
C LEU A 337 -17.42 10.18 -11.15
N ALA A 338 -17.13 10.30 -9.86
CA ALA A 338 -15.81 10.00 -9.31
C ALA A 338 -15.43 8.53 -9.52
N GLN A 339 -16.37 7.59 -9.30
CA GLN A 339 -16.16 6.17 -9.61
C GLN A 339 -15.90 5.91 -11.09
N ARG A 340 -16.60 6.62 -12.00
CA ARG A 340 -16.37 6.52 -13.44
C ARG A 340 -15.01 7.06 -13.85
N ILE A 341 -14.59 8.21 -13.31
CA ILE A 341 -13.28 8.79 -13.59
C ILE A 341 -12.17 7.87 -13.06
N LEU A 342 -12.32 7.34 -11.85
CA LEU A 342 -11.35 6.39 -11.28
C LEU A 342 -11.30 5.08 -12.06
N ALA A 343 -12.45 4.52 -12.46
CA ALA A 343 -12.50 3.34 -13.31
C ALA A 343 -11.87 3.61 -14.68
N ALA A 344 -12.07 4.81 -15.24
CA ALA A 344 -11.45 5.22 -16.50
C ALA A 344 -9.93 5.36 -16.34
N LEU A 345 -9.43 5.99 -15.27
CA LEU A 345 -8.00 6.12 -14.99
C LEU A 345 -7.32 4.74 -14.78
N VAL A 346 -7.99 3.83 -14.08
CA VAL A 346 -7.51 2.46 -13.94
C VAL A 346 -7.51 1.73 -15.28
N ALA A 347 -8.57 1.88 -16.08
CA ALA A 347 -8.67 1.26 -17.39
C ALA A 347 -7.65 1.81 -18.39
N THR A 348 -7.37 3.11 -18.40
CA THR A 348 -6.35 3.72 -19.26
C THR A 348 -4.93 3.35 -18.81
N ALA A 349 -4.68 3.28 -17.51
CA ALA A 349 -3.41 2.77 -16.98
C ALA A 349 -3.20 1.29 -17.32
N ALA A 350 -4.25 0.46 -17.26
CA ALA A 350 -4.17 -0.93 -17.68
C ALA A 350 -3.97 -1.09 -19.19
N ALA A 351 -4.69 -0.30 -20.00
CA ALA A 351 -4.62 -0.33 -21.45
C ALA A 351 -3.26 0.15 -22.00
N SER A 352 -2.62 1.12 -21.35
CA SER A 352 -1.28 1.58 -21.74
C SER A 352 -0.20 0.53 -21.50
N VAL A 353 -0.30 -0.25 -20.43
CA VAL A 353 0.61 -1.37 -20.16
C VAL A 353 0.40 -2.52 -21.15
N THR A 354 -0.85 -2.89 -21.47
CA THR A 354 -1.12 -3.93 -22.47
C THR A 354 -0.75 -3.49 -23.88
N ALA A 355 -0.98 -2.23 -24.25
CA ALA A 355 -0.56 -1.68 -25.54
C ALA A 355 0.98 -1.64 -25.65
N GLY A 356 1.69 -1.29 -24.57
CA GLY A 356 3.15 -1.35 -24.53
C GLY A 356 3.69 -2.77 -24.72
N ALA A 357 3.11 -3.75 -24.02
CA ALA A 357 3.47 -5.15 -24.19
C ALA A 357 3.15 -5.67 -25.61
N ALA A 358 2.00 -5.30 -26.18
CA ALA A 358 1.62 -5.69 -27.54
C ALA A 358 2.51 -5.04 -28.60
N ALA A 359 2.89 -3.77 -28.43
CA ALA A 359 3.78 -3.06 -29.36
C ALA A 359 5.19 -3.67 -29.39
N VAL A 360 5.70 -4.13 -28.24
CA VAL A 360 6.96 -4.88 -28.18
C VAL A 360 6.85 -6.21 -28.93
N LEU A 361 5.74 -6.92 -28.78
CA LEU A 361 5.50 -8.18 -29.51
C LEU A 361 5.36 -7.96 -31.02
N THR A 362 4.63 -6.95 -31.48
CA THR A 362 4.47 -6.68 -32.92
C THR A 362 5.76 -6.20 -33.57
N ARG A 363 6.57 -5.40 -32.86
CA ARG A 363 7.88 -4.95 -33.35
C ARG A 363 8.84 -6.13 -33.54
N SER A 364 8.78 -7.13 -32.65
CA SER A 364 9.54 -8.38 -32.81
C SER A 364 9.08 -9.26 -33.98
N GLU A 365 7.81 -9.15 -34.41
CA GLU A 365 7.31 -9.85 -35.60
C GLU A 365 7.70 -9.16 -36.92
N GLU A 366 7.79 -7.83 -36.92
CA GLU A 366 8.25 -7.06 -38.08
C GLU A 366 9.74 -7.27 -38.35
N GLU A 367 10.57 -7.31 -37.30
CA GLU A 367 12.02 -7.62 -37.41
C GLU A 367 12.29 -9.07 -37.85
N ARG A 368 11.31 -9.99 -37.73
CA ARG A 368 11.41 -11.36 -38.26
C ARG A 368 11.02 -11.48 -39.74
N ARG A 369 10.41 -10.45 -40.33
CA ARG A 369 9.93 -10.46 -41.73
C ARG A 369 10.80 -9.63 -42.69
N GLY A 370 11.71 -8.81 -42.16
CA GLY A 370 12.81 -8.18 -42.92
C GLY A 370 14.04 -9.05 -42.89
#